data_AF-A0A443N8C1-F1
#
_entry.id   AF-A0A443N8C1-F1
#
_cell.length_a   1.000
_cell.length_b   1.000
_cell.length_c   1.000
_cell.angle_alpha   90.00
_cell.angle_beta   90.00
_cell.angle_gamma   90.00
#
_symmetry.space_group_name_H-M   'P 1'
#
loop_
_entity.id
_entity.type
_entity.pdbx_description
1 polymer ?
#
loop_
_entity_poly.entity_id
_entity_poly.type
_entity_poly.pdbx_seq_one_letter_code
_entity_poly.pdbx_strand_id
1 'polypeptide(L)' 'MQCFASILLVLRSEGKEQEKAVEEFLEALKTLEEELKGKDFFGGESVGFLDLVAGWIPHWLPVFEEINHIT' A
#
# COMPACT_ATOMS: atom_id res chain seq x y z
N MET A 1 1.48 -8.51 -4.80
CA MET A 1 1.30 -8.03 -6.19
C MET A 1 -0.02 -7.32 -6.41
N GLN A 2 -1.11 -7.70 -5.69
CA GLN A 2 -2.40 -6.99 -5.70
C GLN A 2 -2.26 -5.46 -5.45
N CYS A 3 -1.36 -5.04 -4.55
CA CYS A 3 -1.14 -3.62 -4.22
C CYS A 3 -0.80 -2.74 -5.43
N PHE A 4 -0.12 -3.26 -6.46
CA PHE A 4 0.22 -2.47 -7.66
C PHE A 4 -1.00 -2.15 -8.51
N ALA A 5 -1.90 -3.12 -8.67
CA ALA A 5 -3.14 -2.93 -9.40
C ALA A 5 -4.07 -1.98 -8.64
N SER A 6 -4.16 -2.11 -7.32
CA SER A 6 -4.96 -1.24 -6.46
C SER A 6 -4.44 0.21 -6.46
N ILE A 7 -3.12 0.45 -6.38
CA ILE A 7 -2.55 1.81 -6.49
C ILE A 7 -2.94 2.47 -7.83
N LEU A 8 -2.82 1.74 -8.94
CA LEU A 8 -3.17 2.27 -10.26
C LEU A 8 -4.67 2.56 -10.39
N LEU A 9 -5.52 1.76 -9.75
CA LEU A 9 -6.96 1.98 -9.70
C LEU A 9 -7.30 3.22 -8.85
N VAL A 10 -6.70 3.37 -7.67
CA VAL A 10 -6.88 4.56 -6.82
C VAL A 10 -6.48 5.84 -7.56
N LEU A 11 -5.40 5.81 -8.33
CA LEU A 11 -4.92 6.99 -9.06
C LEU A 11 -5.75 7.32 -10.33
N ARG A 12 -6.60 6.42 -10.82
CA ARG A 12 -7.32 6.57 -12.09
C ARG A 12 -8.84 6.60 -11.98
N SER A 13 -9.38 6.26 -10.82
CA SER A 13 -10.82 6.27 -10.55
C SER A 13 -11.20 7.50 -9.73
N GLU A 14 -12.49 7.82 -9.70
CA GLU A 14 -13.04 8.96 -8.96
C GLU A 14 -14.29 8.53 -8.18
N GLY A 15 -14.62 9.27 -7.12
CA GLY A 15 -15.80 9.03 -6.30
C GLY A 15 -15.79 7.64 -5.64
N LYS A 16 -16.94 6.96 -5.62
CA LYS A 16 -17.12 5.70 -4.89
C LYS A 16 -16.20 4.56 -5.33
N GLU A 17 -15.81 4.52 -6.60
CA GLU A 17 -14.88 3.51 -7.09
C GLU A 17 -13.47 3.74 -6.56
N GLN A 18 -13.09 5.01 -6.39
CA GLN A 18 -11.81 5.40 -5.81
C GLN A 18 -11.75 5.08 -4.32
N GLU A 19 -12.80 5.43 -3.57
CA GLU A 19 -12.93 5.10 -2.13
C GLU A 19 -12.78 3.59 -1.91
N LYS A 20 -13.51 2.77 -2.68
CA LYS A 20 -13.39 1.30 -2.60
C LYS A 20 -11.99 0.80 -2.95
N ALA A 21 -11.36 1.37 -3.97
CA ALA A 21 -10.00 1.00 -4.34
C ALA A 21 -8.99 1.36 -3.23
N VAL A 22 -9.21 2.46 -2.51
CA VAL A 22 -8.39 2.83 -1.34
C VAL A 22 -8.60 1.83 -0.22
N GLU A 23 -9.83 1.43 0.09
CA GLU A 23 -10.10 0.42 1.11
C GLU A 23 -9.40 -0.92 0.80
N GLU A 24 -9.49 -1.41 -0.44
CA GLU A 24 -8.82 -2.64 -0.88
C GLU A 24 -7.28 -2.51 -0.80
N PHE A 25 -6.75 -1.32 -1.13
CA PHE A 25 -5.33 -1.02 -1.00
C PHE A 25 -4.87 -1.03 0.47
N LEU A 26 -5.61 -0.39 1.37
CA LEU A 26 -5.31 -0.35 2.80
C LEU A 26 -5.35 -1.76 3.42
N GLU A 27 -6.30 -2.60 3.01
CA GLU A 27 -6.36 -3.99 3.47
C GLU A 27 -5.15 -4.82 2.98
N ALA A 28 -4.72 -4.61 1.73
CA ALA A 28 -3.53 -5.24 1.21
C ALA A 28 -2.24 -4.75 1.91
N LEU A 29 -2.20 -3.49 2.34
CA LEU A 29 -1.10 -2.93 3.13
C LEU A 29 -0.95 -3.60 4.50
N LYS A 30 -2.05 -3.92 5.19
CA LYS A 30 -1.99 -4.64 6.48
C LYS A 30 -1.27 -5.98 6.36
N THR A 31 -1.42 -6.66 5.23
CA THR A 31 -0.69 -7.91 4.95
C THR A 31 0.81 -7.65 4.88
N LEU A 32 1.25 -6.58 4.22
CA LEU A 32 2.66 -6.22 4.16
C LEU A 32 3.20 -5.79 5.53
N GLU A 33 2.41 -5.08 6.32
CA GLU A 33 2.80 -4.68 7.67
C GLU A 33 3.05 -5.89 8.58
N GLU A 34 2.13 -6.87 8.60
CA GLU A 34 2.31 -8.08 9.39
C GLU A 34 3.49 -8.93 8.90
N GLU A 35 3.74 -9.00 7.59
CA GLU A 35 4.91 -9.70 7.04
C GLU A 35 6.24 -9.03 7.40
N LEU A 36 6.26 -7.70 7.54
CA LEU A 36 7.45 -6.92 7.91
C LEU A 36 7.67 -6.86 9.43
N LYS A 37 6.65 -7.16 10.23
CA LYS A 37 6.66 -7.02 11.69
C LYS A 37 7.85 -7.73 12.33
N GLY A 38 8.65 -6.95 13.06
CA GLY A 38 9.85 -7.45 13.74
C GLY A 38 11.04 -7.76 12.81
N LYS A 39 11.00 -7.31 11.56
CA LYS A 39 12.09 -7.44 10.58
C LYS A 39 12.48 -6.06 10.07
N ASP A 40 13.75 -5.89 9.72
CA ASP A 40 14.24 -4.66 9.09
C ASP A 40 13.81 -4.62 7.61
N PHE A 41 13.79 -5.77 6.95
CA PHE A 41 13.36 -5.97 5.57
C PHE A 41 12.42 -7.18 5.47
N PHE A 42 11.65 -7.29 4.39
CA PHE A 42 10.75 -8.45 4.21
C PHE A 42 11.49 -9.80 4.26
N GLY A 43 12.76 -9.82 3.83
CA GLY A 43 13.67 -10.96 3.91
C GLY A 43 14.47 -11.10 5.21
N GLY A 44 14.26 -10.23 6.20
CA GLY A 44 15.01 -10.22 7.46
C GLY A 44 16.08 -9.13 7.49
N GLU A 45 17.36 -9.53 7.44
CA GLU A 45 18.51 -8.65 7.71
C GLU A 45 19.07 -7.93 6.48
N SER A 46 18.60 -8.26 5.27
CA SER A 46 19.10 -7.66 4.03
C SER A 46 17.97 -7.26 3.10
N VAL A 47 18.22 -6.20 2.32
CA VAL A 47 17.30 -5.71 1.30
C VAL A 47 17.05 -6.82 0.27
N GLY A 48 15.80 -7.20 0.11
CA GLY A 48 15.34 -8.15 -0.88
C GLY A 48 14.59 -7.48 -2.03
N PHE A 49 14.20 -8.29 -3.01
CA PHE A 49 13.40 -7.84 -4.14
C PHE A 49 12.08 -7.19 -3.71
N LEU A 50 11.41 -7.74 -2.69
CA LEU A 50 10.14 -7.21 -2.21
C LEU A 50 10.28 -5.81 -1.61
N ASP A 51 11.39 -5.52 -0.93
CA ASP A 51 11.68 -4.19 -0.39
C ASP A 51 11.84 -3.15 -1.51
N LEU A 52 12.48 -3.51 -2.63
CA LEU A 52 12.59 -2.63 -3.80
C LEU A 52 11.24 -2.36 -4.48
N VAL A 53 10.38 -3.38 -4.48
CA VAL A 53 9.07 -3.34 -5.13
C VAL A 53 8.02 -2.63 -4.28
N ALA A 54 8.07 -2.78 -2.95
CA ALA A 54 7.05 -2.24 -2.03
C ALA A 54 7.52 -1.04 -1.21
N GLY A 55 8.83 -0.78 -1.12
CA GLY A 55 9.39 0.24 -0.22
C GLY A 55 8.99 1.68 -0.53
N TRP A 56 8.51 1.96 -1.74
CA TRP A 56 7.99 3.28 -2.14
C TRP A 56 6.52 3.48 -1.79
N ILE A 57 5.79 2.43 -1.43
CA ILE A 57 4.34 2.48 -1.19
C ILE A 57 3.98 3.39 0.00
N PRO A 58 4.68 3.36 1.16
CA PRO A 58 4.35 4.22 2.30
C PRO A 58 4.44 5.72 2.00
N HIS A 59 5.21 6.13 0.99
CA HIS A 59 5.30 7.53 0.57
C HIS A 59 3.94 8.11 0.12
N TRP A 60 3.07 7.26 -0.43
CA TRP A 60 1.77 7.67 -0.96
C TRP A 60 0.62 7.51 0.03
N LEU A 61 0.86 6.94 1.22
CA LEU A 61 -0.17 6.77 2.26
C LEU A 61 -0.97 8.04 2.57
N PRO A 62 -0.35 9.22 2.77
CA PRO A 62 -1.10 10.44 3.08
C PRO A 62 -2.09 10.81 1.99
N VAL A 63 -1.73 10.61 0.72
CA VAL A 63 -2.62 10.89 -0.42
C VAL A 63 -3.84 9.98 -0.39
N PHE A 64 -3.65 8.71 -0.04
CA PHE A 64 -4.74 7.75 0.05
C PHE A 64 -5.66 8.02 1.25
N GLU A 65 -5.09 8.45 2.38
CA GLU A 65 -5.86 8.86 3.56
C GLU A 65 -6.71 10.11 3.31
N GLU A 66 -6.17 11.11 2.58
CA GLU A 66 -6.90 12.31 2.16
C GLU A 66 -8.10 11.97 1.25
N ILE A 67 -7.89 11.07 0.27
CA ILE A 67 -8.96 10.60 -0.63
C ILE A 67 -10.08 9.91 0.14
N ASN A 68 -9.74 9.10 1.15
CA ASN A 68 -10.73 8.41 1.97
C ASN A 68 -11.31 9.29 3.09
N HIS A 69 -10.95 10.57 3.14
CA HIS A 69 -11.36 11.51 4.19
C HIS A 69 -11.03 11.04 5.62
N ILE A 70 -9.92 10.32 5.79
CA ILE A 70 -9.50 9.73 7.08
C ILE A 70 -8.68 10.73 7.94
N THR A 71 -8.52 11.98 7.51
CA THR A 71 -7.81 13.04 8.29
C THR A 71 -8.73 13.83 9.22
#